data_AF-A0A1J7FVR9-F1
#
_entry.id   AF-A0A1J7FVR9-F1
#
_cell.length_a   1.000
_cell.length_b   1.000
_cell.length_c   1.000
_cell.angle_alpha   90.00
_cell.angle_beta   90.00
_cell.angle_gamma   90.00
#
_symmetry.space_group_name_H-M   'P 1'
#
loop_
_entity.id
_entity.type
_entity.pdbx_description
1 polymer ?
#
loop_
_entity_poly.entity_id
_entity_poly.type
_entity_poly.pdbx_seq_one_letter_code
_entity_poly.pdbx_strand_id
1 'polypeptide(L)' 'MKEGESIADYFTKIRSLSNLMKGCGEAVRDQLVVEKVLRTLTSKFDHVVVAIEESKDLESFKIEELQSSLEAHE' A
#
# COMPACT_ATOMS: atom_id res chain seq x y z
N MET A 1 8.21 4.15 0.15
CA MET A 1 8.63 4.18 -1.25
C MET A 1 9.86 5.06 -1.38
N LYS A 2 10.88 4.63 -2.12
CA LYS A 2 12.05 5.46 -2.43
C LYS A 2 11.79 6.30 -3.68
N GLU A 3 12.49 7.41 -3.84
CA GLU A 3 12.44 8.18 -5.09
C GLU A 3 12.91 7.31 -6.27
N GLY A 4 12.16 7.35 -7.38
CA GLY A 4 12.42 6.56 -8.58
C GLY A 4 12.11 5.06 -8.48
N GLU A 5 11.63 4.57 -7.33
CA GLU A 5 11.08 3.22 -7.20
C GLU A 5 9.73 3.14 -7.95
N SER A 6 9.43 2.00 -8.58
CA SER A 6 8.09 1.76 -9.17
C SER A 6 7.10 1.28 -8.10
N ILE A 7 5.80 1.46 -8.33
CA ILE A 7 4.75 0.91 -7.46
C ILE A 7 4.88 -0.61 -7.37
N ALA A 8 5.13 -1.30 -8.49
CA ALA A 8 5.28 -2.75 -8.52
C ALA A 8 6.47 -3.24 -7.65
N ASP A 9 7.62 -2.57 -7.74
CA ASP A 9 8.79 -2.90 -6.91
C ASP A 9 8.53 -2.64 -5.43
N TYR A 10 7.86 -1.51 -5.12
CA TYR A 10 7.49 -1.14 -3.77
C TYR A 10 6.53 -2.17 -3.14
N PHE A 11 5.47 -2.57 -3.86
CA PHE A 11 4.52 -3.59 -3.38
C PHE A 11 5.16 -4.97 -3.23
N THR A 12 6.11 -5.32 -4.10
CA THR A 12 6.90 -6.55 -3.95
C THR A 12 7.63 -6.58 -2.60
N LYS A 13 8.25 -5.47 -2.19
CA LYS A 13 8.92 -5.34 -0.88
C LYS A 13 7.93 -5.44 0.29
N ILE A 14 6.77 -4.79 0.18
CA ILE A 14 5.71 -4.88 1.21
C ILE A 14 5.22 -6.31 1.38
N ARG A 15 5.02 -7.06 0.28
CA ARG A 15 4.63 -8.47 0.32
C ARG A 15 5.72 -9.34 0.94
N SER A 16 6.99 -9.15 0.57
CA SER A 16 8.10 -9.87 1.19
C SER A 16 8.18 -9.64 2.69
N LEU A 17 8.02 -8.39 3.14
CA LEU A 17 8.00 -8.05 4.57
C LEU A 17 6.80 -8.67 5.30
N SER A 18 5.60 -8.56 4.71
CA SER A 18 4.38 -9.14 5.29
C SER A 18 4.48 -10.66 5.42
N ASN A 19 5.09 -11.33 4.43
CA ASN A 19 5.34 -12.77 4.49
C ASN A 19 6.34 -13.15 5.58
N LEU A 20 7.39 -12.35 5.77
CA LEU A 20 8.34 -12.56 6.86
C LEU A 20 7.66 -12.43 8.24
N MET A 21 6.87 -11.38 8.43
CA MET A 21 6.10 -11.15 9.67
C MET A 21 5.13 -12.31 9.94
N LYS A 22 4.39 -12.75 8.92
CA LYS A 22 3.52 -13.94 9.00
C LYS A 22 4.32 -15.20 9.36
N GLY A 23 5.52 -15.38 8.80
CA GLY A 23 6.43 -16.47 9.13
C GLY A 23 6.92 -16.46 10.58
N CYS A 24 6.97 -15.28 11.21
CA CYS A 24 7.26 -15.12 12.63
C CYS A 24 6.03 -15.27 13.54
N GLY A 25 4.86 -15.62 12.99
CA GLY A 25 3.60 -15.79 13.73
C GLY A 25 2.82 -14.49 13.94
N GLU A 26 3.22 -13.39 13.31
CA GLU A 26 2.52 -12.10 13.43
C GLU A 26 1.28 -12.05 12.52
N ALA A 27 0.17 -11.58 13.08
CA ALA A 27 -1.07 -11.38 12.34
C ALA A 27 -1.01 -10.05 11.56
N VAL A 28 -0.72 -10.13 10.26
CA VAL A 28 -0.74 -8.97 9.37
C VAL A 28 -2.14 -8.79 8.78
N ARG A 29 -2.87 -7.79 9.26
CA ARG A 29 -4.19 -7.41 8.74
C ARG A 29 -4.04 -6.54 7.49
N ASP A 30 -4.91 -6.73 6.51
CA ASP A 30 -4.84 -6.00 5.23
C ASP A 30 -5.02 -4.48 5.42
N GLN A 31 -5.92 -4.06 6.31
CA GLN A 31 -6.07 -2.65 6.71
C GLN A 31 -4.74 -2.02 7.13
N LEU A 32 -3.94 -2.72 7.94
CA LEU A 32 -2.65 -2.20 8.41
C LEU A 32 -1.66 -2.03 7.26
N VAL A 33 -1.72 -2.93 6.27
CA VAL A 33 -0.88 -2.84 5.06
C VAL A 33 -1.32 -1.65 4.21
N VAL A 34 -2.63 -1.48 3.99
CA VAL A 34 -3.21 -0.36 3.24
C VAL A 34 -2.80 0.98 3.85
N GLU A 35 -3.03 1.17 5.16
CA GLU A 35 -2.65 2.40 5.87
C GLU A 35 -1.13 2.65 5.81
N LYS A 36 -0.33 1.58 5.93
CA LYS A 36 1.14 1.69 5.86
C LYS A 36 1.61 2.10 4.47
N VAL A 37 0.98 1.58 3.42
CA VAL A 37 1.27 1.96 2.03
C VAL A 37 0.94 3.43 1.85
N LEU A 38 -0.29 3.86 2.12
CA LEU A 38 -0.74 5.25 1.95
C LEU A 38 0.19 6.25 2.68
N ARG A 39 0.64 5.91 3.90
CA ARG A 39 1.53 6.77 4.70
C ARG A 39 2.98 6.82 4.20
N THR A 40 3.46 5.83 3.44
CA THR A 40 4.88 5.72 3.08
C THR A 40 5.16 5.90 1.59
N LEU A 41 4.13 6.20 0.80
CA LEU A 41 4.30 6.65 -0.59
C LEU A 41 5.06 7.98 -0.64
N THR A 42 5.71 8.23 -1.78
CA THR A 42 6.31 9.53 -2.08
C THR A 42 5.23 10.55 -2.40
N SER A 43 5.48 11.84 -2.14
CA SER A 43 4.50 12.93 -2.30
C SER A 43 3.88 13.07 -3.69
N LYS A 44 4.48 12.47 -4.75
CA LYS A 44 3.86 12.41 -6.08
C LYS A 44 2.45 11.79 -6.06
N PHE A 45 2.15 10.93 -5.09
CA PHE A 45 0.85 10.27 -4.95
C PHE A 45 -0.10 10.95 -3.95
N ASP A 46 0.25 12.10 -3.36
CA ASP A 46 -0.57 12.75 -2.33
C ASP A 46 -2.02 12.96 -2.79
N HIS A 47 -2.20 13.35 -4.05
CA HIS A 47 -3.52 13.54 -4.66
C HIS A 47 -4.34 12.24 -4.74
N VAL A 48 -3.70 11.09 -5.00
CA VAL A 48 -4.34 9.76 -5.02
C VAL A 48 -4.66 9.31 -3.61
N VAL A 49 -3.75 9.54 -2.65
CA VAL A 49 -3.95 9.21 -1.24
C VAL A 49 -5.18 9.93 -0.70
N VAL A 50 -5.28 11.26 -0.90
CA VAL A 50 -6.45 12.05 -0.48
C VAL A 50 -7.73 11.48 -1.08
N ALA A 51 -7.76 11.21 -2.39
CA ALA A 51 -8.95 10.68 -3.04
C ALA A 51 -9.37 9.30 -2.47
N ILE A 52 -8.41 8.43 -2.14
CA ILE A 52 -8.69 7.12 -1.53
C ILE A 52 -9.23 7.31 -0.11
N GLU A 53 -8.58 8.12 0.72
CA GLU A 53 -9.00 8.37 2.11
C GLU A 53 -10.38 9.01 2.20
N GLU A 54 -10.76 9.85 1.23
CA GLU A 54 -12.09 10.48 1.18
C GLU A 54 -13.19 9.55 0.64
N SER A 55 -12.86 8.60 -0.23
CA SER A 55 -13.86 7.82 -0.98
C SER A 55 -13.98 6.35 -0.60
N LYS A 56 -13.01 5.79 0.13
CA LYS A 56 -12.96 4.36 0.47
C LYS A 56 -12.96 4.14 1.98
N ASP A 57 -13.62 3.08 2.40
CA ASP A 57 -13.46 2.53 3.74
C ASP A 57 -12.18 1.67 3.79
N LEU A 58 -11.17 2.12 4.51
CA LEU A 58 -9.86 1.44 4.59
C LEU A 58 -9.93 0.10 5.32
N GLU A 59 -10.96 -0.17 6.14
CA GLU A 59 -11.12 -1.46 6.83
C GLU A 59 -11.49 -2.58 5.85
N SER A 60 -12.26 -2.24 4.80
CA SER A 60 -12.70 -3.17 3.76
C SER A 60 -11.94 -3.05 2.44
N PHE A 61 -11.03 -2.08 2.33
CA PHE A 61 -10.29 -1.82 1.09
C PHE A 61 -9.22 -2.88 0.83
N LYS A 62 -9.25 -3.45 -0.38
CA LYS A 62 -8.36 -4.56 -0.76
C LYS A 62 -6.99 -4.06 -1.20
N ILE A 63 -5.95 -4.81 -0.84
CA ILE A 63 -4.57 -4.49 -1.22
C ILE A 63 -4.40 -4.50 -2.75
N GLU A 64 -5.07 -5.41 -3.46
CA GLU A 64 -5.00 -5.47 -4.93
C GLU A 64 -5.63 -4.23 -5.58
N GLU A 65 -6.76 -3.75 -5.05
CA GLU A 65 -7.42 -2.54 -5.54
C GLU A 65 -6.58 -1.29 -5.28
N LEU A 66 -5.95 -1.21 -4.11
CA LEU A 66 -4.99 -0.15 -3.78
C LEU A 66 -3.81 -0.16 -4.76
N GLN A 67 -3.21 -1.33 -4.99
CA GLN A 67 -2.08 -1.46 -5.91
C GLN A 67 -2.46 -1.01 -7.32
N SER A 68 -3.57 -1.52 -7.87
CA SER A 68 -4.02 -1.13 -9.22
C SER A 68 -4.35 0.37 -9.33
N SER A 69 -4.91 0.97 -8.28
CA SER A 69 -5.20 2.41 -8.26
C SER A 69 -3.92 3.25 -8.31
N LEU A 70 -2.88 2.82 -7.59
CA LEU A 70 -1.59 3.51 -7.57
C LEU A 70 -0.81 3.30 -8.88
N GLU A 71 -0.82 2.10 -9.45
CA GLU A 71 -0.18 1.80 -10.74
C GLU A 71 -0.81 2.59 -11.90
N ALA A 72 -2.11 2.88 -11.84
CA ALA A 72 -2.80 3.70 -12.84
C ALA A 72 -2.39 5.20 -12.81
N HIS A 73 -1.73 5.66 -11.74
CA HIS A 73 -1.33 7.06 -11.54
C HIS A 73 0.20 7.22 -11.38
N GLU A 74 0.97 6.18 -11.69
CA GLU A 74 2.44 6.22 -11.73
C GLU A 74 2.97 6.79 -13.06
#